data_AF-A0A2M4B0D9-F1
#
_entry.id   AF-A0A2M4B0D9-F1
#
_cell.length_a   1.000
_cell.length_b   1.000
_cell.length_c   1.000
_cell.angle_alpha   90.00
_cell.angle_beta   90.00
_cell.angle_gamma   90.00
#
_symmetry.space_group_name_H-M   'P 1'
#
loop_
_entity.id
_entity.type
_entity.pdbx_description
1 polymer ?
#
loop_
_entity_poly.entity_id
_entity_poly.type
_entity_poly.pdbx_seq_one_letter_code
_entity_poly.pdbx_strand_id
1 'polypeptide(L)' 'METGTKGRPKLVMGGYAFFRNNSARNKTYWLCSRNRTIKCKARIITLDGSAGMILKNQIHNHPPTEK' A
#
# COMPACT_ATOMS: atom_id res chain seq x y z
N MET A 1 16.78 25.67 4.72
CA MET A 1 16.81 24.28 4.21
C MET A 1 15.60 23.59 4.80
N GLU A 2 14.49 23.62 4.09
CA GLU A 2 13.20 23.17 4.62
C GLU A 2 13.20 21.65 4.68
N THR A 3 13.34 21.11 5.89
CA THR A 3 13.16 19.70 6.21
C THR A 3 11.67 19.37 6.03
N GLY A 4 11.24 19.27 4.78
CA GLY A 4 9.91 18.77 4.45
C GLY A 4 9.79 17.38 5.03
N THR A 5 8.92 17.21 6.03
CA THR A 5 8.50 15.93 6.56
C THR A 5 7.86 15.15 5.41
N LYS A 6 8.68 14.44 4.64
CA LYS A 6 8.23 13.59 3.53
C LYS A 6 7.33 12.54 4.16
N GLY A 7 6.02 12.78 4.04
CA GLY A 7 4.99 11.91 4.57
C GLY A 7 5.29 10.47 4.20
N ARG A 8 5.00 9.55 5.12
CA ARG A 8 5.26 8.13 4.91
C ARG A 8 4.69 7.71 3.55
N PRO A 9 5.46 7.00 2.71
CA PRO A 9 5.02 6.64 1.38
C PRO A 9 3.70 5.87 1.45
N LYS A 10 2.73 6.33 0.65
CA LYS A 10 1.38 5.78 0.51
C LYS A 10 1.12 5.50 -0.95
N LEU A 11 0.48 4.37 -1.23
CA LEU A 11 0.06 3.93 -2.54
C LEU A 11 -1.46 3.90 -2.59
N VAL A 12 -2.06 4.42 -3.65
CA VAL A 12 -3.51 4.47 -3.83
C VAL A 12 -3.88 3.66 -5.05
N MET A 13 -4.77 2.69 -4.89
CA MET A 13 -5.26 1.86 -5.99
C MET A 13 -6.73 1.54 -5.83
N GLY A 14 -7.51 1.81 -6.88
CA GLY A 14 -8.95 1.54 -6.89
C GLY A 14 -9.70 2.26 -5.76
N GLY A 15 -9.27 3.46 -5.36
CA GLY A 15 -9.84 4.21 -4.23
C GLY A 15 -9.42 3.69 -2.84
N TYR A 16 -8.52 2.70 -2.77
CA TYR A 16 -8.01 2.16 -1.52
C TYR A 16 -6.58 2.64 -1.25
N ALA A 17 -6.36 3.13 -0.03
CA ALA A 17 -5.05 3.52 0.46
C ALA A 17 -4.26 2.33 0.99
N PHE A 18 -2.99 2.22 0.62
CA PHE A 18 -2.04 1.23 1.09
C PHE A 18 -0.79 1.91 1.64
N PHE A 19 -0.26 1.40 2.76
CA PHE A 19 0.97 1.90 3.37
C PHE A 19 2.09 0.88 3.21
N ARG A 20 3.30 1.39 3.00
CA ARG A 20 4.51 0.56 2.96
C ARG A 20 4.68 -0.13 4.31
N ASN A 21 4.65 -1.45 4.30
CA ASN A 21 4.87 -2.28 5.48
C ASN A 21 6.32 -2.73 5.59
N ASN A 22 6.88 -3.25 4.49
CA ASN A 22 8.29 -3.61 4.44
C ASN A 22 8.79 -3.56 3.00
N SER A 23 10.09 -3.42 2.82
CA SER A 23 10.76 -3.60 1.53
C SER A 23 11.86 -4.64 1.70
N ALA A 24 11.87 -5.65 0.83
CA ALA A 24 12.87 -6.71 0.83
C ALA A 24 13.44 -6.89 -0.58
N ARG A 25 14.78 -6.83 -0.70
CA ARG A 25 15.50 -6.86 -1.99
C ARG A 25 14.84 -5.92 -3.01
N ASN A 26 14.15 -6.49 -4.00
CA ASN A 26 13.49 -5.79 -5.10
C ASN A 26 11.95 -5.82 -4.96
N LYS A 27 11.40 -5.97 -3.76
CA LYS A 27 9.95 -6.04 -3.53
C LYS A 27 9.54 -5.12 -2.40
N THR A 28 8.58 -4.24 -2.64
CA THR A 28 7.96 -3.43 -1.60
C THR A 28 6.56 -3.95 -1.32
N TYR A 29 6.30 -4.25 -0.06
CA TYR A 29 5.04 -4.78 0.44
C TYR A 29 4.20 -3.63 0.98
N TRP A 30 3.00 -3.50 0.45
CA TRP A 30 2.02 -2.49 0.78
C TRP A 30 0.80 -3.18 1.39
N LEU A 31 0.41 -2.75 2.58
CA LEU A 31 -0.78 -3.24 3.26
C LEU A 31 -1.89 -2.20 3.17
N CYS A 32 -3.14 -2.64 3.02
CA CYS A 32 -4.26 -1.74 3.09
C CYS A 32 -4.23 -0.92 4.39
N SER A 33 -4.59 0.36 4.32
CA SER A 33 -4.70 1.26 5.48
C SER A 33 -5.61 0.69 6.57
N ARG A 34 -6.63 -0.06 6.17
CA ARG A 34 -7.60 -0.71 7.05
C ARG A 34 -7.17 -2.09 7.57
N ASN A 35 -5.97 -2.57 7.21
CA ASN A 35 -5.40 -3.80 7.77
C ASN A 35 -5.24 -3.70 9.31
N ARG A 36 -4.79 -2.55 9.83
CA ARG A 36 -4.59 -2.39 11.29
C ARG A 36 -5.90 -2.19 12.06
N THR A 37 -6.92 -1.62 11.43
CA THR A 37 -8.18 -1.27 12.11
C THR A 37 -9.23 -2.36 12.03
N ILE A 38 -9.40 -3.01 10.88
CA ILE A 38 -10.45 -4.02 10.65
C ILE A 38 -9.90 -5.29 10.00
N LYS A 39 -8.58 -5.52 10.10
CA LYS A 39 -7.90 -6.71 9.55
C LYS A 39 -8.18 -6.93 8.06
N CYS A 40 -8.32 -5.84 7.29
CA CYS A 40 -8.43 -5.93 5.84
C CYS A 40 -7.21 -6.66 5.27
N LYS A 41 -7.45 -7.78 4.57
CA LYS A 41 -6.39 -8.68 4.08
C LYS A 41 -5.76 -8.23 2.76
N ALA A 42 -6.27 -7.14 2.17
CA ALA A 42 -5.82 -6.60 0.89
C ALA A 42 -4.39 -6.07 0.95
N ARG A 43 -3.60 -6.53 -0.03
CA ARG A 43 -2.15 -6.36 -0.07
C ARG A 43 -1.67 -6.19 -1.49
N ILE A 44 -0.58 -5.47 -1.59
CA ILE A 44 0.02 -5.08 -2.85
C ILE A 44 1.53 -5.28 -2.74
N ILE A 45 2.16 -5.80 -3.78
CA ILE A 45 3.60 -5.98 -3.83
C ILE A 45 4.11 -5.32 -5.10
N THR A 46 4.90 -4.27 -4.99
CA THR A 46 5.55 -3.63 -6.13
C THR A 46 6.97 -4.18 -6.28
N LEU A 47 7.43 -4.39 -7.50
CA LEU A 47 8.81 -4.80 -7.76
C LEU A 47 9.66 -3.56 -8.02
N ASP A 48 10.80 -3.44 -7.34
CA ASP A 48 11.77 -2.37 -7.58
C ASP A 48 12.59 -2.70 -8.84
N GLY A 49 12.77 -1.73 -9.72
CA GLY A 49 13.46 -1.91 -11.01
C GLY A 49 12.63 -2.56 -12.12
N SER A 50 11.34 -2.82 -11.90
CA SER A 50 10.42 -3.30 -12.93
C SER A 50 9.03 -2.68 -12.74
N ALA A 51 8.31 -2.38 -13.81
CA ALA A 51 6.93 -1.87 -13.74
C ALA A 51 5.91 -2.92 -13.23
N GLY A 52 6.39 -4.08 -12.76
CA GLY A 52 5.58 -5.18 -12.28
C GLY A 52 5.01 -4.94 -10.89
N MET A 53 3.72 -5.27 -10.74
CA MET A 53 3.00 -5.18 -9.48
C MET A 53 2.10 -6.40 -9.29
N ILE A 54 2.11 -6.95 -8.08
CA ILE A 54 1.37 -8.15 -7.71
C ILE A 54 0.31 -7.75 -6.70
N LEU A 55 -0.94 -7.92 -7.09
CA LEU A 55 -2.11 -7.70 -6.27
C LEU A 55 -2.44 -8.99 -5.51
N LYS A 56 -2.54 -8.92 -4.18
CA LYS A 56 -2.92 -10.07 -3.33
C LYS A 56 -4.16 -9.75 -2.50
N ASN A 57 -5.11 -10.68 -2.49
CA ASN A 57 -6.31 -10.63 -1.66
C ASN A 57 -7.07 -9.30 -1.80
N GLN A 58 -7.31 -8.85 -3.04
CA GLN A 58 -7.96 -7.56 -3.38
C GLN A 58 -9.42 -7.41 -2.92
N ILE A 59 -9.94 -8.39 -2.19
CA ILE A 59 -11.25 -8.31 -1.57
C ILE A 59 -11.11 -7.46 -0.30
N HIS A 60 -11.68 -6.24 -0.36
CA HIS A 60 -11.76 -5.33 0.78
C HIS A 60 -13.05 -5.57 1.55
N ASN A 61 -12.95 -5.60 2.88
CA ASN A 61 -14.09 -5.68 3.80
C ASN A 61 -14.58 -4.30 4.25
N HIS A 62 -14.37 -3.27 3.44
CA HIS A 62 -14.71 -1.88 3.75
C HIS A 62 -14.87 -1.04 2.47
N PRO A 63 -15.54 0.12 2.56
CA PRO A 63 -15.63 1.05 1.44
C PRO A 63 -14.27 1.69 1.09
N PRO A 64 -14.11 2.18 -0.16
CA PRO A 64 -12.95 2.96 -0.58
C PRO A 64 -12.70 4.17 0.33
N THR A 65 -11.43 4.49 0.56
CA THR A 65 -11.00 5.58 1.43
C THR A 65 -10.75 6.88 0.69
N GLU A 66 -10.51 6.82 -0.61
CA GLU A 66 -10.33 7.98 -1.48
C GLU A 66 -11.45 8.01 -2.51
N LYS A 67 -12.05 9.18 -2.65
CA LYS A 67 -12.95 9.55 -3.74
C LYS A 67 -12.14 10.28 -4.80
#